data_AF-A0A2W6YV03-F1
#
_entry.id   AF-A0A2W6YV03-F1
#
_cell.length_a   1.000
_cell.length_b   1.000
_cell.length_c   1.000
_cell.angle_alpha   90.00
_cell.angle_beta   90.00
_cell.angle_gamma   90.00
#
_symmetry.space_group_name_H-M   'P 1'
#
loop_
_entity.id
_entity.type
_entity.pdbx_description
1 polymer ?
#
loop_
_entity_poly.entity_id
_entity_poly.type
_entity_poly.pdbx_seq_one_letter_code
_entity_poly.pdbx_strand_id
1 'polypeptide(L)' 'MPDKNFLYPQSRYYGAFTPENLMFNANLQEFSHRVSIICSLETGGKISPQEAYLQIAELWKHLEISKRNLTIK' A
#
# COMPACT_ATOMS: atom_id res chain seq x y z
N MET A 1 10.38 10.53 16.15
CA MET A 1 9.87 9.97 14.88
C MET A 1 8.35 10.01 14.98
N PRO A 2 7.61 10.70 14.09
CA PRO A 2 6.16 10.65 14.14
C PRO A 2 5.68 9.21 13.98
N ASP A 3 4.65 8.85 14.72
CA ASP A 3 4.06 7.51 14.72
C ASP A 3 3.67 7.12 13.29
N LYS A 4 3.99 5.90 12.82
CA LYS A 4 3.63 5.47 11.45
C LYS A 4 2.11 5.54 11.21
N ASN A 5 1.31 5.43 12.27
CA ASN A 5 -0.14 5.61 12.21
C ASN A 5 -0.57 7.04 11.87
N PHE A 6 0.28 8.05 12.11
CA PHE A 6 -0.04 9.44 11.75
C PHE A 6 -0.04 9.66 10.23
N LEU A 7 0.93 9.04 9.54
CA LEU A 7 1.06 9.16 8.08
C LEU A 7 0.13 8.19 7.33
N TYR A 8 -0.34 7.14 8.00
CA TYR A 8 -1.11 6.04 7.41
C TYR A 8 -2.28 5.64 8.32
N PRO A 9 -3.38 6.42 8.35
CA PRO A 9 -4.55 6.04 9.15
C PRO A 9 -5.14 4.74 8.62
N GLN A 10 -5.08 3.66 9.42
CA GLN A 10 -5.64 2.38 9.03
C GLN A 10 -7.16 2.41 9.17
N SER A 11 -7.86 2.12 8.08
CA SER A 11 -9.30 1.89 8.09
C SER A 11 -9.61 0.55 8.73
N ARG A 12 -10.70 0.47 9.49
CA ARG A 12 -11.16 -0.80 10.05
C ARG A 12 -11.45 -1.80 8.92
N TYR A 13 -11.05 -3.05 9.14
CA TYR A 13 -11.40 -4.15 8.24
C TYR A 13 -12.80 -4.67 8.57
N TYR A 14 -13.67 -4.71 7.57
CA TYR A 14 -15.07 -5.17 7.71
C TYR A 14 -15.35 -6.49 6.96
N GLY A 15 -14.32 -7.17 6.46
CA GLY A 15 -14.47 -8.45 5.76
C GLY A 15 -14.47 -9.66 6.71
N ALA A 16 -14.58 -10.85 6.13
CA ALA A 16 -14.54 -12.10 6.88
C ALA A 16 -13.21 -12.24 7.63
N PHE A 17 -13.29 -12.44 8.95
CA PHE A 17 -12.11 -12.52 9.80
C PHE A 17 -11.36 -13.83 9.56
N THR A 18 -10.19 -13.71 8.92
CA THR A 18 -9.09 -14.67 9.01
C THR A 18 -7.79 -13.89 9.20
N PRO A 19 -6.76 -14.47 9.84
CA PRO A 19 -5.46 -13.81 9.97
C PRO A 19 -4.88 -13.36 8.62
N GLU A 20 -5.05 -14.17 7.58
CA GLU A 20 -4.60 -13.90 6.22
C GLU A 20 -5.34 -12.69 5.62
N ASN A 21 -6.66 -12.65 5.79
CA ASN A 21 -7.49 -11.55 5.30
C ASN A 21 -7.16 -10.23 6.00
N LEU A 22 -6.99 -10.26 7.32
CA LEU A 22 -6.64 -9.08 8.10
C LEU A 22 -5.26 -8.55 7.69
N MET A 23 -4.28 -9.45 7.57
CA MET A 23 -2.91 -9.11 7.19
C MET A 23 -2.84 -8.62 5.73
N PHE A 24 -3.55 -9.26 4.81
CA PHE A 24 -3.63 -8.81 3.42
C PHE A 24 -4.28 -7.43 3.32
N ASN A 25 -5.36 -7.19 4.06
CA ASN A 25 -5.98 -5.87 4.11
C ASN A 25 -5.02 -4.80 4.64
N ALA A 26 -4.24 -5.08 5.69
CA ALA A 26 -3.24 -4.14 6.18
C ALA A 26 -2.21 -3.77 5.09
N ASN A 27 -1.73 -4.75 4.33
CA ASN A 27 -0.81 -4.53 3.21
C ASN A 27 -1.47 -3.74 2.06
N LEU A 28 -2.74 -4.00 1.77
CA LEU A 28 -3.50 -3.27 0.76
C LEU A 28 -3.73 -1.80 1.16
N GLN A 29 -3.98 -1.53 2.44
CA GLN A 29 -4.11 -0.17 2.96
C GLN A 29 -2.77 0.57 2.87
N GLU A 30 -1.65 -0.06 3.23
CA GLU A 30 -0.33 0.54 3.05
C GLU A 30 -0.05 0.86 1.57
N PHE A 31 -0.33 -0.09 0.66
CA PHE A 31 -0.22 0.13 -0.79
C PHE A 31 -1.02 1.36 -1.23
N SER A 32 -2.30 1.43 -0.84
CA SER A 32 -3.21 2.51 -1.25
C SER A 32 -2.72 3.87 -0.78
N HIS A 33 -2.23 3.97 0.46
CA HIS A 33 -1.69 5.21 0.96
C HIS A 33 -0.41 5.64 0.25
N ARG A 34 0.52 4.69 0.01
CA ARG A 34 1.77 5.01 -0.69
C ARG A 34 1.51 5.48 -2.13
N VAL A 35 0.58 4.85 -2.83
CA VAL A 35 0.12 5.31 -4.16
C VAL A 35 -0.42 6.74 -4.09
N SER A 36 -1.26 7.04 -3.09
CA SER A 36 -1.79 8.40 -2.90
C SER A 36 -0.67 9.44 -2.68
N ILE A 37 0.36 9.10 -1.92
CA ILE A 37 1.52 9.98 -1.69
C ILE A 37 2.30 10.19 -2.99
N ILE A 38 2.58 9.11 -3.74
CA ILE A 38 3.30 9.18 -5.02
C ILE A 38 2.54 10.07 -6.01
N CYS A 39 1.24 9.88 -6.16
CA CYS A 39 0.42 10.73 -7.03
C CYS A 39 0.45 12.20 -6.58
N SER A 40 0.41 12.45 -5.26
CA SER A 40 0.50 13.82 -4.73
C SER A 40 1.86 14.47 -5.03
N LEU A 41 2.95 13.69 -4.98
CA LEU A 41 4.29 14.16 -5.34
C LEU A 41 4.41 14.46 -6.84
N GLU A 42 3.84 13.61 -7.69
CA GLU A 42 3.81 13.79 -9.14
C GLU A 42 3.00 15.03 -9.52
N THR A 43 1.77 15.16 -8.98
CA THR A 43 0.90 16.32 -9.23
C THR A 43 1.52 17.61 -8.69
N GLY A 44 2.30 17.53 -7.61
CA GLY A 44 3.09 18.64 -7.06
C GLY A 44 4.38 18.94 -7.83
N GLY A 45 4.67 18.23 -8.93
CA GLY A 45 5.86 18.39 -9.77
C GLY A 45 7.17 17.98 -9.09
N LYS A 46 7.12 17.19 -8.01
CA LYS A 46 8.30 16.74 -7.26
C LYS A 46 8.99 15.55 -7.90
N ILE A 47 8.24 14.72 -8.60
CA ILE A 47 8.72 13.57 -9.36
C ILE A 47 8.07 13.57 -10.74
N SER A 48 8.71 12.94 -11.72
CA SER A 48 8.16 12.80 -13.06
C SER A 48 7.02 11.77 -13.10
N PRO A 49 6.11 11.84 -14.07
CA PRO A 49 5.10 10.80 -14.28
C PRO A 49 5.69 9.40 -14.48
N GLN A 50 6.85 9.32 -15.16
CA GLN A 50 7.57 8.07 -15.39
C GLN A 50 8.10 7.49 -14.09
N GLU A 51 8.66 8.33 -13.22
CA GLU A 51 9.17 7.90 -11.92
C GLU A 51 8.04 7.48 -10.97
N ALA A 52 6.92 8.22 -10.96
CA ALA A 52 5.72 7.84 -10.23
C ALA A 52 5.21 6.46 -10.68
N TYR A 53 5.13 6.22 -12.00
CA TYR A 53 4.73 4.93 -12.56
C TYR A 53 5.65 3.79 -12.11
N LEU A 54 6.97 3.96 -12.18
CA LEU A 54 7.93 2.94 -11.77
C LEU A 54 7.79 2.59 -10.28
N GLN A 55 7.62 3.59 -9.42
CA GLN A 55 7.41 3.38 -7.99
C GLN A 55 6.10 2.63 -7.71
N ILE A 56 5.00 3.01 -8.37
CA ILE A 56 3.70 2.33 -8.22
C ILE A 56 3.79 0.88 -8.73
N ALA A 57 4.49 0.63 -9.84
CA ALA A 57 4.69 -0.71 -10.37
C ALA A 57 5.50 -1.61 -9.42
N GLU A 58 6.48 -1.06 -8.71
CA GLU A 58 7.21 -1.79 -7.67
C GLU A 58 6.31 -2.12 -6.47
N LEU A 59 5.52 -1.15 -6.00
CA LEU A 59 4.54 -1.37 -4.93
C LEU A 59 3.52 -2.45 -5.28
N TRP A 60 3.06 -2.48 -6.54
CA TRP A 60 2.16 -3.51 -7.04
C TRP A 60 2.78 -4.90 -6.97
N LYS A 61 4.03 -5.06 -7.43
CA LYS A 61 4.76 -6.33 -7.33
C LYS A 61 4.88 -6.80 -5.88
N HIS A 62 5.19 -5.90 -4.95
CA HIS A 62 5.24 -6.23 -3.52
C HIS A 62 3.88 -6.68 -2.97
N LEU A 63 2.78 -6.02 -3.37
CA LEU A 63 1.44 -6.42 -2.96
C LEU A 63 1.06 -7.80 -3.51
N GLU A 64 1.40 -8.10 -4.77
CA GLU A 64 1.17 -9.42 -5.38
C GLU A 64 1.92 -10.53 -4.63
N ILE A 65 3.21 -10.31 -4.32
CA ILE A 65 4.03 -11.27 -3.56
C ILE A 65 3.43 -11.49 -2.17
N SER A 66 3.03 -10.42 -1.49
CA SER A 66 2.40 -10.48 -0.18
C SER A 66 1.13 -11.33 -0.18
N LYS A 67 0.26 -11.16 -1.19
CA LYS A 67 -0.95 -11.98 -1.37
C LYS A 67 -0.62 -13.47 -1.55
N ARG A 68 0.36 -13.77 -2.40
CA ARG A 68 0.78 -15.16 -2.65
C ARG A 68 1.30 -15.82 -1.38
N ASN A 69 2.16 -15.13 -0.62
CA ASN A 69 2.73 -15.65 0.62
C ASN A 69 1.66 -15.94 1.70
N LEU A 70 0.56 -15.19 1.68
CA LEU A 70 -0.58 -15.39 2.58
C LEU A 70 -1.51 -16.54 2.16
N THR A 71 -1.55 -16.85 0.85
CA THR A 71 -2.42 -17.92 0.31
C THR A 71 -1.75 -19.29 0.32
N ILE A 72 -0.41 -19.34 0.38
CA ILE A 72 0.40 -20.58 0.37
C ILE A 72 0.55 -21.19 1.78
N LYS A 73 -0.25 -20.75 2.76
CA LYS A 73 -0.21 -21.27 4.13
C LYS A 73 -1.18 -22.43 4.35
#